data_AF-A0A559U5Z3-F1
#
_entry.id   AF-A0A559U5Z3-F1
#
_cell.length_a   1.000
_cell.length_b   1.000
_cell.length_c   1.000
_cell.angle_alpha   90.00
_cell.angle_beta   90.00
_cell.angle_gamma   90.00
#
_symmetry.space_group_name_H-M   'P 1'
#
loop_
_entity.id
_entity.type
_entity.pdbx_description
1 polymer ?
#
loop_
_entity_poly.entity_id
_entity_poly.type
_entity_poly.pdbx_seq_one_letter_code
_entity_poly.pdbx_strand_id
1 'polypeptide(L)' 'MAYGAHHSPFPSPHPDLRLARDCTQCLGWGTVVTRDGDHALCLSCQPDQGHGENGLRSAS' A
#
# COMPACT_ATOMS: atom_id res chain seq x y z
N MET A 1 -4.80 21.62 19.43
CA MET A 1 -3.73 21.33 18.45
C MET A 1 -4.23 20.20 17.56
N ALA A 2 -4.53 20.47 16.29
CA ALA A 2 -4.92 19.45 15.32
C ALA A 2 -3.76 19.30 14.34
N TYR A 3 -3.02 18.20 14.44
CA TYR A 3 -2.05 17.81 13.41
C TYR A 3 -2.88 17.36 12.20
N GLY A 4 -2.99 18.21 11.19
CA GLY A 4 -3.60 17.82 9.92
C GLY A 4 -2.74 16.72 9.32
N ALA A 5 -3.32 15.55 9.09
CA ALA A 5 -2.68 14.53 8.25
C ALA A 5 -2.27 15.24 6.95
N HIS A 6 -0.96 15.32 6.70
CA HIS A 6 -0.45 15.94 5.49
C HIS A 6 -1.19 15.31 4.31
N HIS A 7 -1.97 16.11 3.59
CA HIS A 7 -2.70 15.67 2.41
C HIS A 7 -1.67 15.38 1.33
N SER A 8 -1.07 14.18 1.40
CA SER A 8 -0.27 13.66 0.31
C SER A 8 -1.21 13.55 -0.89
N PRO A 9 -0.84 14.10 -2.06
CA PRO A 9 -1.67 14.00 -3.26
C PRO A 9 -1.83 12.54 -3.72
N PHE A 10 -1.00 11.63 -3.19
CA PHE A 10 -1.11 10.20 -3.40
C PHE A 10 -1.71 9.53 -2.17
N PRO A 11 -2.78 8.74 -2.34
CA PRO A 11 -3.30 7.93 -1.25
C PRO A 11 -2.20 6.99 -0.77
N SER A 12 -2.08 6.82 0.55
CA SER A 12 -1.15 5.86 1.11
C SER A 12 -1.42 4.48 0.52
N PRO A 13 -0.37 3.73 0.12
CA PRO A 13 -0.55 2.40 -0.40
C PRO A 13 -1.24 1.54 0.66
N HIS A 14 -2.43 1.02 0.35
CA HIS A 14 -3.24 0.24 1.27
C HIS A 14 -3.59 -1.12 0.63
N PRO A 15 -3.53 -2.22 1.38
CA PRO A 15 -3.98 -3.51 0.89
C PRO A 15 -5.50 -3.56 0.79
N ASP A 16 -6.01 -4.33 -0.17
CA ASP A 16 -7.43 -4.64 -0.20
C ASP A 16 -7.74 -5.57 0.98
N LEU A 17 -8.40 -5.02 2.01
CA LEU A 17 -8.73 -5.73 3.24
C LEU A 17 -9.72 -6.89 3.01
N ARG A 18 -10.50 -6.84 1.93
CA ARG A 18 -11.41 -7.93 1.57
C ARG A 18 -10.63 -9.14 1.06
N LEU A 19 -9.57 -8.91 0.30
CA LEU A 19 -8.65 -9.96 -0.15
C LEU A 19 -7.78 -10.47 1.00
N ALA A 20 -7.31 -9.56 1.87
CA ALA A 20 -6.44 -9.90 2.98
C ALA A 20 -7.08 -10.86 3.98
N ARG A 21 -8.38 -10.69 4.27
CA ARG A 21 -9.10 -11.47 5.29
C ARG A 21 -8.95 -12.98 5.14
N ASP A 22 -8.90 -13.46 3.90
CA ASP A 22 -8.84 -14.88 3.57
C ASP A 22 -7.48 -15.27 2.94
N CYS A 23 -6.47 -14.39 3.02
CA CYS A 23 -5.15 -14.60 2.43
C CYS A 23 -4.21 -15.36 3.38
N THR A 24 -3.66 -16.48 2.91
CA THR A 24 -2.71 -17.31 3.66
C THR A 24 -1.30 -16.75 3.75
N GLN A 25 -0.92 -15.80 2.88
CA GLN A 25 0.41 -15.15 2.95
C GLN A 25 0.49 -14.10 4.05
N CYS A 26 -0.49 -13.21 4.11
CA CYS A 26 -0.51 -12.12 5.10
C CYS A 26 -1.36 -12.44 6.32
N LEU A 27 -2.09 -13.56 6.35
CA LEU A 27 -2.87 -14.02 7.50
C LEU A 27 -3.91 -13.00 7.99
N GLY A 28 -4.55 -12.27 7.07
CA GLY A 28 -5.54 -11.24 7.44
C GLY A 28 -5.00 -9.81 7.54
N TRP A 29 -3.67 -9.61 7.53
CA TRP A 29 -3.08 -8.30 7.82
C TRP A 29 -2.97 -7.39 6.59
N GLY A 30 -2.89 -7.97 5.38
CA GLY A 30 -2.66 -7.22 4.14
C GLY A 30 -1.21 -6.75 3.94
N THR A 31 -0.36 -6.89 4.97
CA THR A 31 1.09 -6.67 4.93
C THR A 31 1.83 -7.94 5.32
N VAL A 32 3.07 -8.06 4.86
CA VAL A 32 4.02 -9.11 5.26
C VAL A 32 5.29 -8.46 5.79
N VAL A 33 5.97 -9.13 6.71
CA VAL A 33 7.30 -8.71 7.16
C VAL A 33 8.34 -9.33 6.23
N THR A 34 9.19 -8.51 5.63
CA THR A 34 10.29 -8.98 4.78
C THR A 34 11.36 -9.67 5.62
N ARG A 35 12.31 -10.34 4.96
CA ARG A 35 13.45 -10.96 5.65
C ARG A 35 14.29 -9.93 6.41
N ASP A 36 14.31 -8.69 5.93
CA ASP A 36 15.01 -7.56 6.53
C ASP A 36 14.24 -6.93 7.70
N GLY A 37 13.03 -7.42 8.00
CA GLY A 37 12.18 -6.91 9.09
C GLY A 37 11.33 -5.71 8.71
N ASP A 38 11.29 -5.34 7.43
CA ASP A 38 10.45 -4.24 6.94
C ASP A 38 9.02 -4.70 6.68
N HIS A 39 8.05 -3.80 6.83
CA HIS A 39 6.65 -4.08 6.53
C HIS A 39 6.35 -3.75 5.06
N ALA A 40 6.22 -4.78 4.24
CA ALA A 40 5.80 -4.65 2.85
C ALA A 40 4.32 -4.99 2.68
N LEU A 41 3.70 -4.46 1.63
CA LEU A 41 2.36 -4.88 1.23
C LEU A 41 2.35 -6.31 0.72
N CYS A 42 1.28 -7.06 1.01
CA CYS A 42 1.08 -8.39 0.45
C CYS A 42 0.66 -8.28 -1.02
N LEU A 43 1.51 -8.73 -1.94
CA LEU A 43 1.28 -8.66 -3.38
C LEU A 43 -0.01 -9.37 -3.81
N SER A 44 -0.37 -10.49 -3.15
CA SER A 44 -1.61 -11.21 -3.44
C SER A 44 -2.88 -10.47 -3.01
N CYS A 45 -2.76 -9.50 -2.11
CA CYS A 45 -3.87 -8.68 -1.61
C CYS A 45 -3.85 -7.27 -2.19
N GLN A 46 -2.89 -6.97 -3.08
CA GLN A 46 -2.93 -5.73 -3.82
C GLN A 46 -3.99 -5.85 -4.91
N PRO A 47 -4.89 -4.86 -5.04
CA PRO A 47 -5.67 -4.75 -6.27
C PRO A 47 -4.69 -4.63 -7.44
N ASP A 48 -4.99 -5.29 -8.57
CA ASP A 48 -4.18 -5.18 -9.80
C ASP A 48 -3.79 -3.72 -9.98
N GLN A 49 -2.50 -3.43 -9.91
CA GLN A 49 -1.98 -2.08 -10.04
C GLN A 49 -2.27 -1.64 -11.48
N GLY A 50 -3.49 -1.13 -11.68
CA GLY A 50 -3.79 -0.11 -12.65
C GLY A 50 -2.97 1.12 -12.27
N HIS A 51 -1.68 1.04 -12.56
CA HIS A 51 -0.98 2.14 -13.14
C HIS A 51 -0.95 3.43 -12.30
N GLY A 52 -0.05 3.46 -11.32
CA GLY A 52 0.39 4.69 -10.67
C GLY A 52 1.69 5.24 -11.26
N GLU A 53 1.91 5.20 -12.59
CA GLU A 53 2.96 6.04 -13.19
C GLU A 53 2.47 7.50 -13.23
N ASN A 54 2.83 8.30 -12.22
CA ASN A 54 3.05 9.72 -12.46
C ASN A 54 3.91 10.37 -11.38
N GLY A 55 5.10 9.80 -11.16
CA GLY A 55 6.19 10.48 -10.45
C GLY A 55 7.18 11.15 -11.40
N LEU A 56 6.88 11.25 -12.69
CA LEU A 56 7.81 11.80 -13.67
C LEU A 56 7.06 12.52 -14.79
N ARG A 57 6.77 13.81 -14.60
CA ARG A 57 6.63 14.74 -15.73
C ARG A 57 7.08 16.13 -15.31
N SER A 58 8.16 16.51 -15.97
CA SER A 58 8.95 17.72 -15.85
C SER A 58 8.17 18.98 -15.55
N ALA A 59 8.82 19.77 -14.69
CA ALA A 59 8.66 21.20 -14.51
C ALA A 59 8.39 21.96 -15.82
N SER A 60 7.57 23.00 -15.70
CA SER A 60 7.55 24.16 -16.59
C SER A 60 7.57 25.41 -15.74
#